data_AF-A0A4Q3YTB3-F1
#
_entry.id   AF-A0A4Q3YTB3-F1
#
_cell.length_a   1.000
_cell.length_b   1.000
_cell.length_c   1.000
_cell.angle_alpha   90.00
_cell.angle_beta   90.00
_cell.angle_gamma   90.00
#
_symmetry.space_group_name_H-M   'P 1'
#
loop_
_entity.id
_entity.type
_entity.pdbx_description
1 polymer ?
#
loop_
_entity_poly.entity_id
_entity_poly.type
_entity_poly.pdbx_seq_one_letter_code
_entity_poly.pdbx_strand_id
1 'polypeptide(L)' 'MSQLSSRTSVTRAKRRAQGMRSSETVLLETEIALLDGIKDRLGLASRSDAIRVVLSKVDPTTLTAADAAKLDQSAA' A
#
# COMPACT_ATOMS: atom_id res chain seq x y z
N MET A 1 0.38 -4.57 -28.39
CA MET A 1 0.13 -4.39 -26.94
C MET A 1 -0.66 -5.55 -26.29
N SER A 2 -0.50 -6.82 -26.71
CA SER A 2 -1.38 -7.93 -26.24
C SER A 2 -0.79 -8.77 -25.09
N GLN A 3 0.53 -8.97 -25.03
CA GLN A 3 1.13 -9.89 -24.04
C GLN A 3 1.22 -9.36 -22.60
N LEU A 4 1.16 -8.04 -22.38
CA LEU A 4 1.18 -7.45 -21.03
C LEU A 4 -0.16 -7.67 -20.30
N SER A 5 -1.28 -7.69 -21.04
CA SER A 5 -2.62 -7.91 -20.49
C SER A 5 -2.80 -9.34 -19.97
N SER A 6 -2.24 -10.34 -20.67
CA SER A 6 -2.30 -11.74 -20.23
C SER A 6 -1.40 -12.03 -19.02
N ARG A 7 -0.22 -11.42 -18.92
CA ARG A 7 0.67 -11.59 -17.75
C ARG A 7 0.13 -10.90 -16.50
N THR A 8 -0.47 -9.72 -16.64
CA THR A 8 -1.11 -8.99 -15.53
C THR A 8 -2.39 -9.69 -15.06
N SER A 9 -3.18 -10.27 -15.97
CA SER A 9 -4.37 -11.06 -15.60
C SER A 9 -4.01 -12.36 -14.87
N VAL A 10 -2.97 -13.08 -15.32
CA VAL A 10 -2.49 -14.31 -14.66
C VAL A 10 -1.93 -14.01 -13.27
N THR A 11 -1.12 -12.95 -13.12
CA THR A 11 -0.60 -12.56 -11.81
C THR A 11 -1.71 -12.10 -10.87
N ARG A 12 -2.71 -11.35 -11.35
CA ARG A 12 -3.89 -10.97 -10.57
C ARG A 12 -4.70 -12.20 -10.13
N ALA A 13 -4.92 -13.18 -11.01
CA ALA A 13 -5.63 -14.41 -10.68
C ALA A 13 -4.92 -15.22 -9.59
N LYS A 14 -3.59 -15.41 -9.72
CA LYS A 14 -2.77 -16.08 -8.69
C LYS A 14 -2.87 -15.39 -7.33
N ARG A 15 -2.72 -14.07 -7.29
CA ARG A 15 -2.86 -13.30 -6.04
C ARG A 15 -4.27 -13.47 -5.44
N ARG A 16 -5.31 -13.46 -6.28
CA ARG A 16 -6.70 -13.63 -5.81
C ARG A 16 -6.99 -15.01 -5.23
N ALA A 17 -6.41 -16.06 -5.81
CA ALA A 17 -6.50 -17.43 -5.29
C ALA A 17 -5.86 -17.55 -3.90
N GLN A 18 -4.87 -16.70 -3.58
CA GLN A 18 -4.26 -16.58 -2.26
C GLN A 18 -5.01 -15.61 -1.32
N GLY A 19 -6.24 -15.21 -1.68
CA GLY A 19 -7.02 -14.23 -0.91
C GLY A 19 -6.57 -12.78 -1.05
N MET A 20 -5.45 -12.50 -1.73
CA MET A 20 -4.94 -11.14 -1.88
C MET A 20 -5.78 -10.33 -2.88
N ARG A 21 -5.91 -9.04 -2.62
CA ARG A 21 -6.57 -8.05 -3.50
C ARG A 21 -5.64 -6.85 -3.67
N SER A 22 -5.62 -6.29 -4.88
CA SER A 22 -4.90 -5.04 -5.16
C SER A 22 -5.78 -3.86 -4.78
N SER A 23 -5.21 -2.89 -4.08
CA SER A 23 -5.79 -1.56 -3.90
C SER A 23 -4.94 -0.54 -4.64
N GLU A 24 -5.59 0.49 -5.15
CA GLU A 24 -4.93 1.72 -5.59
C GLU A 24 -4.94 2.71 -4.42
N THR A 25 -3.88 3.49 -4.27
CA THR A 25 -3.74 4.47 -3.18
C THR A 25 -3.00 5.68 -3.72
N VAL A 26 -3.55 6.87 -3.48
CA VAL A 26 -2.91 8.15 -3.78
C VAL A 26 -2.21 8.60 -2.50
N LEU A 27 -0.94 8.99 -2.63
CA LEU A 27 -0.08 9.36 -1.50
C LEU A 27 0.66 10.65 -1.83
N LEU A 28 0.98 11.42 -0.80
CA LEU A 28 1.89 12.56 -0.91
C LEU A 28 3.33 12.09 -1.14
N GLU A 29 4.15 12.95 -1.71
CA GLU A 29 5.57 12.66 -1.95
C GLU A 29 6.31 12.31 -0.64
N THR A 30 5.96 12.99 0.46
CA THR A 30 6.52 12.75 1.79
C THR A 30 6.14 11.37 2.34
N GLU A 31 4.92 10.91 2.09
CA GLU A 31 4.46 9.57 2.48
C GLU A 31 5.17 8.49 1.64
N ILE A 32 5.38 8.75 0.35
CA ILE A 32 6.16 7.86 -0.52
C ILE A 32 7.60 7.75 -0.01
N ALA A 33 8.23 8.87 0.34
CA ALA A 33 9.59 8.89 0.89
C ALA A 33 9.68 8.12 2.23
N LEU A 34 8.66 8.26 3.09
CA LEU A 34 8.56 7.48 4.32
C LEU A 34 8.48 5.97 4.04
N LEU A 35 7.64 5.55 3.09
CA LEU A 35 7.52 4.15 2.70
C LEU A 35 8.82 3.60 2.09
N ASP A 36 9.54 4.40 1.30
CA ASP A 36 10.86 4.04 0.78
C ASP A 36 11.87 3.86 1.91
N GLY A 37 11.91 4.78 2.88
CA GLY A 37 12.77 4.64 4.06
C GLY A 37 12.48 3.37 4.86
N ILE A 38 11.21 3.00 5.04
CA ILE A 38 10.84 1.73 5.68
C ILE A 38 11.30 0.54 4.85
N LYS A 39 11.03 0.56 3.54
CA LYS A 39 11.37 -0.50 2.60
C LYS A 39 12.88 -0.77 2.61
N ASP A 40 13.69 0.28 2.48
CA ASP A 40 15.14 0.16 2.40
C ASP A 40 15.74 -0.30 3.74
N ARG A 41 15.28 0.27 4.87
CA ARG A 41 15.73 -0.11 6.21
C ARG A 41 15.43 -1.58 6.56
N LEU A 42 14.35 -2.13 6.04
CA LEU A 42 13.90 -3.50 6.32
C LEU A 42 14.20 -4.49 5.17
N GLY A 43 14.83 -4.04 4.08
CA GLY A 43 15.14 -4.88 2.92
C GLY A 43 13.90 -5.44 2.20
N LEU A 44 12.80 -4.68 2.16
CA LEU A 44 11.55 -5.13 1.55
C LEU A 44 11.58 -4.99 0.02
N ALA A 45 10.89 -5.89 -0.68
CA ALA A 45 10.87 -5.90 -2.13
C ALA A 45 10.04 -4.76 -2.75
N SER A 46 9.09 -4.18 -2.01
CA SER A 46 8.16 -3.18 -2.54
C SER A 46 7.58 -2.25 -1.47
N ARG A 47 7.07 -1.09 -1.89
CA ARG A 47 6.29 -0.19 -1.01
C ARG A 47 4.99 -0.84 -0.51
N SER A 48 4.40 -1.74 -1.30
CA SER A 48 3.23 -2.52 -0.84
C SER A 48 3.56 -3.42 0.35
N ASP A 49 4.77 -4.00 0.39
CA ASP A 49 5.20 -4.77 1.56
C ASP A 49 5.44 -3.87 2.77
N ALA A 50 6.00 -2.67 2.56
CA ALA A 50 6.13 -1.67 3.63
C ALA A 50 4.74 -1.29 4.21
N ILE A 51 3.74 -1.05 3.36
CA ILE A 51 2.35 -0.81 3.78
C ILE A 51 1.81 -2.00 4.58
N ARG A 52 2.01 -3.24 4.12
CA ARG A 52 1.57 -4.44 4.84
C ARG A 52 2.20 -4.56 6.22
N VAL A 53 3.48 -4.19 6.36
CA VAL A 53 4.16 -4.12 7.67
C VAL A 53 3.51 -3.06 8.55
N VAL A 54 3.26 -1.85 8.04
CA VAL A 54 2.59 -0.79 8.81
C VAL A 54 1.21 -1.27 9.28
N LEU A 55 0.38 -1.80 8.37
CA LEU A 55 -0.95 -2.31 8.70
C LEU A 55 -0.91 -3.45 9.73
N SER A 56 0.09 -4.32 9.70
CA SER A 56 0.23 -5.41 10.67
C SER A 56 0.48 -4.94 12.12
N LYS A 57 0.92 -3.68 12.30
CA LYS A 57 1.21 -3.10 13.61
C LYS A 57 0.10 -2.18 14.12
N VAL A 58 -0.88 -1.84 13.28
CA VAL A 58 -1.97 -0.94 13.65
C VAL A 58 -3.10 -1.73 14.29
N ASP A 59 -3.52 -1.31 15.47
CA ASP A 59 -4.80 -1.73 16.04
C ASP A 59 -5.91 -0.87 15.43
N PRO A 60 -6.82 -1.43 14.61
CA PRO A 60 -7.84 -0.66 13.91
C PRO A 60 -8.82 0.04 14.87
N THR A 61 -8.97 -0.45 16.10
CA THR A 61 -9.88 0.16 17.09
C THR A 61 -9.36 1.48 17.65
N THR A 62 -8.07 1.76 17.45
CA THR A 62 -7.44 3.02 17.86
C THR A 62 -7.59 4.13 16.83
N LEU A 63 -8.04 3.82 15.61
CA LEU A 63 -8.24 4.80 14.55
C LEU A 63 -9.50 5.62 14.81
N THR A 64 -9.36 6.94 14.83
CA THR A 64 -10.47 7.86 15.10
C THR A 64 -10.81 8.73 13.90
N ALA A 65 -11.97 9.40 13.94
CA ALA A 65 -12.34 10.38 12.92
C ALA A 65 -11.33 11.54 12.82
N ALA A 66 -10.64 11.88 13.90
CA ALA A 66 -9.61 12.92 13.90
C ALA A 66 -8.38 12.52 13.09
N ASP A 67 -8.07 11.23 12.99
CA ASP A 67 -6.96 10.74 12.17
C ASP A 67 -7.29 10.81 10.67
N ALA A 68 -8.55 10.52 10.31
CA ALA A 68 -9.02 10.71 8.94
C ALA A 68 -8.98 12.19 8.53
N ALA A 69 -9.35 13.11 9.42
CA ALA A 69 -9.34 14.55 9.13
C ALA A 69 -7.94 15.13 8.84
N LYS A 70 -6.85 14.45 9.21
CA LYS A 70 -5.47 14.87 8.88
C LYS A 70 -5.15 14.67 7.38
N LEU A 71 -5.88 13.77 6.71
CA LEU A 71 -5.71 13.54 5.27
C LEU A 71 -6.17 14.76 4.46
N ASP A 72 -7.26 15.42 4.90
CA ASP A 72 -7.78 16.62 4.24
C ASP A 72 -6.86 17.84 4.43
N GLN A 73 -6.22 17.95 5.61
CA GLN A 73 -5.29 19.05 5.91
C GLN A 73 -3.98 18.97 5.12
N SER A 74 -3.62 17.77 4.64
CA SER A 74 -2.39 17.57 3.88
C SER A 74 -2.59 17.70 2.37
N ALA A 75 -3.84 17.85 1.93
CA ALA A 75 -4.23 18.05 0.52
C ALA A 75 -4.49 19.54 0.16
N ALA A 76 -4.42 20.44 1.15
CA ALA A 76 -4.56 21.89 1.00
C ALA A 76 -3.19 22.60 1.00
#